data_AF-A0A4P9Y0R8-F1
#
_entry.id   AF-A0A4P9Y0R8-F1
#
_cell.length_a   1.000
_cell.length_b   1.000
_cell.length_c   1.000
_cell.angle_alpha   90.00
_cell.angle_beta   90.00
_cell.angle_gamma   90.00
#
_symmetry.space_group_name_H-M   'P 1'
#
loop_
_entity.id
_entity.type
_entity.pdbx_description
1 polymer ?
#
loop_
_entity_poly.entity_id
_entity_poly.type
_entity_poly.pdbx_seq_one_letter_code
_entity_poly.pdbx_strand_id
1 'polypeptide(L)'
;MDGTRSFLQDPYFRSSTPPQPIQPQRQYSKGRGEHTPSHMVLDTERTHLTGLSSLESPPGDSISLVAGSTARFPGFEEAMGQKTGYGEDEGDHPMMTTNTIMSDRENRQRDTEYREDLEERYVRVQAENETLQEAIDRYRSSVEQAERDADNYKGRWQVSESNYRGEAERHKATREELRAVKLHLQQGRSQYTHELRKRELEYGRLKDRLQKAMQDKYKAGKLGMKALNVIFGLWLIRRSPIIRMSLSRPGGKEEQLVGDNESLRRTIHLVIREMESLLLGSKGGDGLGMGEGGRVDEVSEEEVMMGTAAGVRGEGRAREGKGTHEEVAQLIRDIHTQYEHLMLQAQAPADAEILEMKEEALATREAEIDLLQRQSEEYKYVIEEQGKLIEMTLAPDFIQGKVAIGEGRGRKEGEDLTMEDEPVSPTSGPIQDAQIRLSKQRADLVEERKRFTDATIQIRREQEAFAREKAQFEEERRSVET
;
A
#
# COMPACT_ATOMS: atom_id res chain seq x y z
N MET A 1 -69.02 -7.93 16.43
CA MET A 1 -68.61 -9.22 17.03
C MET A 1 -67.34 -9.66 16.32
N ASP A 2 -66.21 -8.99 16.47
CA ASP A 2 -65.37 -8.68 17.66
C ASP A 2 -64.29 -9.74 17.92
N GLY A 3 -63.06 -9.25 18.11
CA GLY A 3 -61.86 -10.00 18.52
C GLY A 3 -60.71 -9.81 17.52
N THR A 4 -59.92 -8.73 17.45
CA THR A 4 -59.02 -8.07 18.42
C THR A 4 -57.97 -8.94 19.11
N ARG A 5 -56.73 -8.39 19.10
CA ARG A 5 -55.46 -8.74 19.80
C ARG A 5 -54.47 -9.63 19.01
N SER A 6 -53.16 -9.35 18.95
CA SER A 6 -52.34 -8.36 19.67
C SER A 6 -50.93 -8.22 19.07
N PHE A 7 -50.49 -6.97 18.94
CA PHE A 7 -49.16 -6.41 19.28
C PHE A 7 -48.01 -7.39 19.59
N LEU A 8 -46.95 -7.33 18.77
CA LEU A 8 -45.56 -7.57 19.18
C LEU A 8 -44.75 -6.30 18.89
N GLN A 9 -44.24 -5.70 19.97
CA GLN A 9 -43.35 -4.55 19.99
C GLN A 9 -41.92 -4.97 19.63
N ASP A 10 -41.30 -4.20 18.75
CA ASP A 10 -39.91 -4.34 18.33
C ASP A 10 -39.02 -3.46 19.24
N PRO A 11 -38.02 -4.00 19.97
CA PRO A 11 -37.21 -3.24 20.92
C PRO A 11 -35.84 -2.89 20.32
N TYR A 12 -35.80 -2.10 19.25
CA TYR A 12 -34.54 -1.52 18.73
C TYR A 12 -34.73 -0.08 18.26
N PHE A 13 -35.19 0.79 19.17
CA PHE A 13 -34.99 2.24 19.04
C PHE A 13 -33.87 2.66 20.01
N ARG A 14 -32.62 2.67 19.52
CA ARG A 14 -31.53 3.41 20.17
C ARG A 14 -31.32 4.73 19.44
N SER A 15 -31.46 5.80 20.23
CA SER A 15 -31.24 7.20 19.93
C SER A 15 -29.98 7.46 19.08
N SER A 16 -30.17 7.95 17.85
CA SER A 16 -29.13 8.65 17.10
C SER A 16 -29.01 10.09 17.62
N THR A 17 -27.97 10.35 18.39
CA THR A 17 -27.50 11.71 18.65
C THR A 17 -26.80 12.23 17.38
N PRO A 18 -27.08 13.46 16.92
CA PRO A 18 -26.41 14.02 15.75
C PRO A 18 -24.95 14.37 16.07
N PRO A 19 -24.00 14.19 15.13
CA PRO A 19 -22.62 14.57 15.33
C PRO A 19 -22.47 16.10 15.34
N GLN A 20 -21.73 16.60 16.32
CA GLN A 20 -21.33 18.00 16.42
C GLN A 20 -20.31 18.36 15.31
N PRO A 21 -20.36 19.57 14.74
CA PRO A 21 -19.41 20.01 13.72
C PRO A 21 -18.02 20.23 14.33
N ILE A 22 -17.02 19.55 13.76
CA ILE A 22 -15.60 19.71 14.09
C ILE A 22 -15.13 21.07 13.58
N GLN A 23 -14.69 21.94 14.48
CA GLN A 23 -14.00 23.18 14.14
C GLN A 23 -12.57 22.87 13.65
N PRO A 24 -12.08 23.50 12.57
CA PRO A 24 -10.71 23.31 12.12
C PRO A 24 -9.73 24.10 13.00
N GLN A 25 -9.02 23.40 13.89
CA GLN A 25 -7.84 23.92 14.55
C GLN A 25 -6.66 23.91 13.57
N ARG A 26 -6.33 25.08 13.03
CA ARG A 26 -5.03 25.33 12.41
C ARG A 26 -3.94 25.18 13.48
N GLN A 27 -3.09 24.16 13.34
CA GLN A 27 -1.76 24.16 13.96
C GLN A 27 -0.71 23.96 12.87
N TYR A 28 0.09 25.01 12.67
CA TYR A 28 1.35 24.92 11.97
C TYR A 28 2.35 24.18 12.86
N SER A 29 2.79 22.99 12.45
CA SER A 29 4.01 22.38 13.00
C SER A 29 5.04 22.24 11.89
N LYS A 30 6.19 22.87 12.14
CA LYS A 30 7.39 22.85 11.31
C LYS A 30 7.94 21.43 11.22
N GLY A 31 8.30 21.02 10.01
CA GLY A 31 8.96 19.75 9.74
C GLY A 31 10.29 19.60 10.50
N ARG A 32 10.43 18.49 11.21
CA ARG A 32 11.70 17.85 11.50
C ARG A 32 11.76 16.59 10.67
N GLY A 33 12.75 16.51 9.78
CA GLY A 33 13.06 15.30 9.05
C GLY A 33 13.62 14.25 10.00
N GLU A 34 12.97 13.09 10.05
CA GLU A 34 13.50 11.90 10.68
C GLU A 34 13.95 10.94 9.57
N HIS A 35 15.26 10.70 9.58
CA HIS A 35 15.91 9.65 8.79
C HIS A 35 15.43 8.28 9.28
N THR A 36 14.84 7.50 8.39
CA THR A 36 14.64 6.06 8.60
C THR A 36 15.91 5.30 8.18
N PRO A 37 16.44 4.40 9.02
CA PRO A 37 17.51 3.51 8.60
C PRO A 37 16.92 2.26 7.91
N SER A 38 17.43 1.97 6.71
CA SER A 38 17.16 0.74 5.95
C SER A 38 17.55 -0.49 6.77
N HIS A 39 16.57 -1.34 7.07
CA HIS A 39 16.79 -2.60 7.77
C HIS A 39 17.11 -3.71 6.75
N MET A 40 18.28 -4.34 6.91
CA MET A 40 18.67 -5.51 6.13
C MET A 40 17.80 -6.72 6.50
N VAL A 41 17.35 -7.43 5.48
CA VAL A 41 16.72 -8.75 5.55
C VAL A 41 17.82 -9.77 5.84
N LEU A 42 17.79 -10.40 7.01
CA LEU A 42 18.58 -11.59 7.29
C LEU A 42 17.71 -12.82 7.04
N ASP A 43 18.14 -13.64 6.07
CA ASP A 43 17.60 -14.97 5.82
C ASP A 43 17.77 -15.83 7.08
N THR A 44 16.65 -16.41 7.52
CA THR A 44 16.60 -17.33 8.65
C THR A 44 16.69 -18.76 8.14
N GLU A 45 17.88 -19.35 8.26
CA GLU A 45 18.01 -20.81 8.21
C GLU A 45 17.41 -21.41 9.48
N ARG A 46 16.38 -22.23 9.24
CA ARG A 46 15.53 -22.89 10.21
C ARG A 46 16.17 -24.20 10.64
N THR A 47 16.99 -24.19 11.69
CA THR A 47 17.42 -25.44 12.35
C THR A 47 16.48 -25.79 13.50
N HIS A 48 15.82 -26.94 13.36
CA HIS A 48 15.04 -27.60 14.39
C HIS A 48 15.91 -27.93 15.62
N LEU A 49 15.59 -27.34 16.76
CA LEU A 49 15.95 -27.88 18.08
C LEU A 49 14.71 -27.88 18.98
N THR A 50 13.89 -28.90 18.78
CA THR A 50 12.94 -29.39 19.78
C THR A 50 13.72 -30.21 20.80
N GLY A 51 13.70 -29.77 22.06
CA GLY A 51 14.03 -30.62 23.19
C GLY A 51 14.97 -29.97 24.19
N LEU A 52 14.42 -29.17 25.11
CA LEU A 52 14.79 -29.17 26.52
C LEU A 52 13.60 -28.63 27.31
N SER A 53 12.73 -29.56 27.66
CA SER A 53 11.71 -29.44 28.69
C SER A 53 12.37 -29.37 30.06
N SER A 54 11.80 -28.54 30.94
CA SER A 54 11.84 -28.70 32.40
C SER A 54 13.22 -28.76 33.08
N LEU A 55 13.72 -27.61 33.51
CA LEU A 55 14.44 -27.55 34.78
C LEU A 55 13.62 -26.73 35.77
N GLU A 56 13.22 -27.44 36.81
CA GLU A 56 12.51 -26.97 37.98
C GLU A 56 13.26 -25.81 38.64
N SER A 57 12.53 -24.74 38.93
CA SER A 57 12.99 -23.72 39.88
C SER A 57 13.14 -24.36 41.27
N PRO A 58 14.31 -24.25 41.94
CA PRO A 58 14.38 -24.59 43.35
C PRO A 58 13.58 -23.55 44.16
N PRO A 59 12.95 -23.95 45.27
CA PRO A 59 12.27 -23.01 46.14
C PRO A 59 13.31 -22.06 46.75
N GLY A 60 12.93 -20.79 46.85
CA GLY A 60 13.76 -19.74 47.42
C GLY A 60 14.13 -20.06 48.86
N ASP A 61 15.38 -20.46 49.07
CA ASP A 61 16.01 -20.41 50.36
C ASP A 61 16.18 -18.95 50.76
N SER A 62 15.41 -18.57 51.76
CA SER A 62 15.60 -17.39 52.57
C SER A 62 17.06 -17.28 52.99
N ILE A 63 17.78 -16.30 52.42
CA ILE A 63 19.09 -15.86 52.91
C ILE A 63 18.84 -15.25 54.29
N SER A 64 18.94 -16.08 55.33
CA SER A 64 19.12 -15.63 56.70
C SER A 64 20.44 -14.86 56.73
N LEU A 65 20.38 -13.56 57.03
CA LEU A 65 21.53 -12.77 57.45
C LEU A 65 22.28 -13.55 58.53
N VAL A 66 23.44 -14.10 58.16
CA VAL A 66 24.39 -14.68 59.10
C VAL A 66 24.90 -13.53 59.96
N ALA A 67 24.44 -13.55 61.21
CA ALA A 67 24.91 -12.67 62.28
C ALA A 67 26.44 -12.67 62.30
N GLY A 68 27.01 -11.48 62.46
CA GLY A 68 28.44 -11.22 62.48
C GLY A 68 29.19 -12.23 63.33
N SER A 69 30.23 -12.79 62.73
CA SER A 69 31.26 -13.56 63.42
C SER A 69 31.91 -12.65 64.46
N THR A 70 31.49 -12.79 65.71
CA THR A 70 32.22 -12.29 66.88
C THR A 70 33.57 -12.99 66.88
N ALA A 71 34.60 -12.32 66.36
CA ALA A 71 35.97 -12.77 66.45
C ALA A 71 36.32 -12.94 67.94
N ARG A 72 36.46 -14.20 68.34
CA ARG A 72 36.86 -14.63 69.68
C ARG A 72 38.31 -14.19 69.86
N PHE A 73 38.55 -13.14 70.64
CA PHE A 73 39.89 -12.78 71.12
C PHE A 73 40.46 -13.97 71.92
N PRO A 74 41.57 -14.59 71.49
CA PRO A 74 42.29 -15.53 72.33
C PRO A 74 43.37 -14.75 73.11
N GLY A 75 43.29 -14.75 74.44
CA GLY A 75 44.46 -14.45 75.29
C GLY A 75 44.31 -13.30 76.28
N PHE A 76 43.33 -13.35 77.19
CA PHE A 76 43.34 -12.47 78.37
C PHE A 76 43.15 -13.20 79.71
N GLU A 77 43.37 -14.51 79.77
CA GLU A 77 43.30 -15.29 81.02
C GLU A 77 44.55 -16.14 81.23
N GLU A 78 45.73 -15.55 81.39
CA GLU A 78 46.86 -16.27 81.99
C GLU A 78 47.98 -15.35 82.52
N ALA A 79 47.70 -14.53 83.55
CA ALA A 79 48.77 -13.80 84.25
C ALA A 79 48.38 -13.32 85.67
N MET A 80 47.79 -14.16 86.51
CA MET A 80 47.52 -13.82 87.92
C MET A 80 47.90 -14.99 88.84
N GLY A 81 49.17 -15.40 88.82
CA GLY A 81 49.57 -16.59 89.57
C GLY A 81 51.04 -16.77 89.87
N GLN A 82 51.84 -15.73 90.17
CA GLN A 82 53.16 -15.93 90.79
C GLN A 82 53.50 -14.88 91.86
N LYS A 83 53.37 -15.33 93.12
CA LYS A 83 54.23 -15.10 94.29
C LYS A 83 54.98 -13.76 94.39
N THR A 84 54.49 -12.88 95.25
CA THR A 84 55.34 -11.90 95.95
C THR A 84 55.72 -12.47 97.32
N GLY A 85 57.00 -12.87 97.43
CA GLY A 85 57.66 -13.05 98.71
C GLY A 85 57.92 -11.68 99.33
N TYR A 86 57.59 -11.57 100.62
CA TYR A 86 57.93 -10.43 101.45
C TYR A 86 59.45 -10.32 101.58
N GLY A 87 59.99 -9.21 101.09
CA GLY A 87 61.34 -8.73 101.40
C GLY A 87 61.22 -7.25 101.71
N GLU A 88 61.36 -6.90 102.98
CA GLU A 88 61.38 -5.54 103.50
C GLU A 88 62.59 -4.79 102.92
N ASP A 89 62.35 -3.82 102.04
CA ASP A 89 63.32 -2.79 101.66
C ASP A 89 62.55 -1.48 101.44
N GLU A 90 62.46 -0.64 102.49
CA GLU A 90 61.65 0.59 102.54
C GLU A 90 62.25 1.77 101.72
N GLY A 91 63.04 1.49 100.68
CA GLY A 91 63.74 2.51 99.87
C GLY A 91 63.10 2.90 98.52
N ASP A 92 62.29 2.02 97.90
CA ASP A 92 61.90 2.14 96.46
C ASP A 92 60.40 2.34 96.18
N HIS A 93 59.57 2.47 97.21
CA HIS A 93 58.10 2.59 97.10
C HIS A 93 57.54 3.75 96.24
N PRO A 94 58.09 4.99 96.23
CA PRO A 94 57.54 6.07 95.43
C PRO A 94 57.81 5.88 93.92
N MET A 95 58.94 5.26 93.53
CA MET A 95 59.27 5.04 92.12
C MET A 95 58.37 3.97 91.47
N MET A 96 58.01 2.91 92.20
CA MET A 96 57.08 1.89 91.71
C MET A 96 55.66 2.44 91.52
N THR A 97 55.18 3.27 92.44
CA THR A 97 53.85 3.90 92.32
C THR A 97 53.79 4.93 91.20
N THR A 98 54.87 5.69 90.95
CA THR A 98 54.92 6.57 89.77
C THR A 98 54.99 5.78 88.46
N ASN A 99 55.73 4.67 88.41
CA ASN A 99 55.83 3.84 87.20
C ASN A 99 54.50 3.16 86.86
N THR A 100 53.74 2.70 87.86
CA THR A 100 52.40 2.13 87.61
C THR A 100 51.41 3.21 87.14
N ILE A 101 51.42 4.39 87.74
CA ILE A 101 50.56 5.52 87.31
C ILE A 101 50.89 5.97 85.89
N MET A 102 52.18 6.03 85.53
CA MET A 102 52.61 6.36 84.17
C MET A 102 52.19 5.28 83.17
N SER A 103 52.38 4.01 83.50
CA SER A 103 51.93 2.88 82.66
C SER A 103 50.41 2.88 82.46
N ASP A 104 49.62 3.16 83.51
CA ASP A 104 48.17 3.25 83.41
C ASP A 104 47.73 4.40 82.52
N ARG A 105 48.43 5.55 82.59
CA ARG A 105 48.16 6.69 81.73
C ARG A 105 48.46 6.38 80.27
N GLU A 106 49.61 5.75 79.99
CA GLU A 106 49.96 5.31 78.64
C GLU A 106 48.96 4.29 78.10
N ASN A 107 48.54 3.31 78.92
CA ASN A 107 47.53 2.33 78.52
C ASN A 107 46.20 3.01 78.17
N ARG A 108 45.72 3.96 78.98
CA ARG A 108 44.50 4.72 78.65
C ARG A 108 44.64 5.51 77.35
N GLN A 109 45.82 6.07 77.09
CA GLN A 109 46.07 6.78 75.84
C GLN A 109 45.99 5.83 74.64
N ARG A 110 46.62 4.65 74.71
CA ARG A 110 46.52 3.62 73.66
C ARG A 110 45.09 3.13 73.46
N ASP A 111 44.34 2.96 74.54
CA ASP A 111 42.92 2.58 74.47
C ASP A 111 42.06 3.66 73.79
N THR A 112 42.35 4.94 74.05
CA THR A 112 41.67 6.06 73.37
C THR A 112 42.03 6.09 71.89
N GLU A 113 43.32 6.02 71.54
CA GLU A 113 43.79 5.97 70.14
C GLU A 113 43.16 4.79 69.39
N TYR A 114 43.09 3.61 70.01
CA TYR A 114 42.44 2.44 69.43
C TYR A 114 40.93 2.62 69.21
N ARG A 115 40.23 3.30 70.13
CA ARG A 115 38.80 3.60 69.96
C ARG A 115 38.58 4.61 68.83
N GLU A 116 39.41 5.64 68.75
CA GLU A 116 39.35 6.63 67.67
C GLU A 116 39.61 5.97 66.30
N ASP A 117 40.61 5.11 66.19
CA ASP A 117 40.89 4.33 64.97
C ASP A 117 39.71 3.43 64.57
N LEU A 118 39.06 2.81 65.55
CA LEU A 118 37.89 1.95 65.31
C LEU A 118 36.67 2.76 64.86
N GLU A 119 36.44 3.92 65.48
CA GLU A 119 35.38 4.85 65.09
C GLU A 119 35.61 5.42 63.68
N GLU A 120 36.84 5.80 63.34
CA GLU A 120 37.18 6.27 61.99
C GLU A 120 36.90 5.18 60.93
N ARG A 121 37.31 3.94 61.19
CA ARG A 121 37.02 2.80 60.31
C ARG A 121 35.52 2.56 60.19
N TYR A 122 34.79 2.64 61.30
CA TYR A 122 33.34 2.47 61.31
C TYR A 122 32.65 3.53 60.43
N VAL A 123 33.01 4.81 60.59
CA VAL A 123 32.46 5.91 59.78
C VAL A 123 32.80 5.72 58.30
N ARG A 124 34.02 5.30 57.98
CA ARG A 124 34.44 5.02 56.59
C ARG A 124 33.60 3.91 55.96
N VAL A 125 33.48 2.77 56.65
CA VAL A 125 32.66 1.64 56.18
C VAL A 125 31.19 2.03 56.07
N GLN A 126 30.67 2.87 56.97
CA GLN A 126 29.32 3.38 56.88
C GLN A 126 29.12 4.26 55.65
N ALA A 127 30.04 5.19 55.38
CA ALA A 127 30.00 6.02 54.18
C ALA A 127 30.09 5.18 52.89
N GLU A 128 30.96 4.17 52.87
CA GLU A 128 31.05 3.23 51.75
C GLU A 128 29.73 2.47 51.54
N ASN A 129 29.10 1.98 52.61
CA ASN A 129 27.79 1.32 52.53
C ASN A 129 26.69 2.25 51.99
N GLU A 130 26.66 3.52 52.41
CA GLU A 130 25.72 4.52 51.89
C GLU A 130 25.93 4.74 50.38
N THR A 131 27.18 4.87 49.93
CA THR A 131 27.48 5.03 48.48
C THR A 131 27.11 3.78 47.66
N LEU A 132 27.33 2.58 48.21
CA LEU A 132 26.92 1.32 47.59
C LEU A 132 25.40 1.22 47.50
N GLN A 133 24.68 1.65 48.54
CA GLN A 133 23.22 1.66 48.55
C GLN A 133 22.65 2.60 47.47
N GLU A 134 23.20 3.81 47.35
CA GLU A 134 22.83 4.74 46.27
C GLU A 134 23.15 4.20 44.87
N ALA A 135 24.25 3.45 44.72
CA ALA A 135 24.58 2.78 43.47
C ALA A 135 23.55 1.68 43.15
N ILE A 136 23.18 0.86 44.14
CA ILE A 136 22.14 -0.18 43.98
C ILE A 136 20.81 0.43 43.53
N ASP A 137 20.36 1.52 44.15
CA ASP A 137 19.08 2.14 43.82
C ASP A 137 19.07 2.79 42.41
N ARG A 138 20.21 3.34 41.97
CA ARG A 138 20.40 3.80 40.58
C ARG A 138 20.33 2.65 39.58
N TYR A 139 21.02 1.54 39.86
CA TYR A 139 20.96 0.37 38.97
C TYR A 139 19.57 -0.27 38.92
N ARG A 140 18.86 -0.35 40.05
CA ARG A 140 17.46 -0.80 40.09
C ARG A 140 16.56 0.05 39.21
N SER A 141 16.64 1.37 39.35
CA SER A 141 15.86 2.30 38.52
C SER A 141 16.20 2.17 37.03
N SER A 142 17.47 1.95 36.69
CA SER A 142 17.91 1.72 35.32
C SER A 142 17.39 0.39 34.75
N VAL A 143 17.34 -0.67 35.55
CA VAL A 143 16.80 -1.97 35.13
C VAL A 143 15.30 -1.86 34.89
N GLU A 144 14.54 -1.26 35.80
CA GLU A 144 13.10 -1.03 35.61
C GLU A 144 12.80 -0.22 34.34
N GLN A 145 13.62 0.79 34.04
CA GLN A 145 13.46 1.58 32.82
C GLN A 145 13.75 0.73 31.57
N ALA A 146 14.82 -0.06 31.58
CA ALA A 146 15.16 -0.94 30.47
C ALA A 146 14.09 -2.02 30.23
N GLU A 147 13.47 -2.54 31.29
CA GLU A 147 12.35 -3.49 31.19
C GLU A 147 11.12 -2.84 30.54
N ARG A 148 10.74 -1.62 30.94
CA ARG A 148 9.63 -0.87 30.32
C ARG A 148 9.90 -0.60 28.84
N ASP A 149 11.12 -0.23 28.49
CA ASP A 149 11.51 0.02 27.10
C ASP A 149 11.48 -1.28 26.28
N ALA A 150 11.93 -2.41 26.85
CA ALA A 150 11.84 -3.73 26.22
C ALA A 150 10.39 -4.13 25.93
N ASP A 151 9.47 -3.93 26.87
CA ASP A 151 8.04 -4.19 26.68
C ASP A 151 7.43 -3.29 25.59
N ASN A 152 7.85 -2.02 25.53
CA ASN A 152 7.41 -1.08 24.51
C ASN A 152 7.88 -1.51 23.10
N TYR A 153 9.16 -1.89 22.96
CA TYR A 153 9.70 -2.42 21.70
C TYR A 153 9.01 -3.73 21.29
N LYS A 154 8.73 -4.62 22.25
CA LYS A 154 7.98 -5.86 22.00
C LYS A 154 6.57 -5.58 21.49
N GLY A 155 5.85 -4.62 22.08
CA GLY A 155 4.54 -4.19 21.59
C GLY A 155 4.58 -3.63 20.17
N ARG A 156 5.54 -2.74 19.87
CA ARG A 156 5.76 -2.20 18.52
C ARG A 156 6.07 -3.29 17.50
N TRP A 157 6.91 -4.25 17.88
CA TRP A 157 7.26 -5.39 17.04
C TRP A 157 6.02 -6.25 16.72
N GLN A 158 5.18 -6.56 17.70
CA GLN A 158 3.95 -7.33 17.49
C GLN A 158 2.96 -6.63 16.54
N VAL A 159 2.79 -5.30 16.67
CA VAL A 159 1.94 -4.51 15.77
C VAL A 159 2.50 -4.54 14.35
N SER A 160 3.81 -4.33 14.19
CA SER A 160 4.48 -4.39 12.89
C SER A 160 4.37 -5.78 12.25
N GLU A 161 4.50 -6.85 13.04
CA GLU A 161 4.37 -8.23 12.57
C GLU A 161 2.94 -8.54 12.11
N SER A 162 1.93 -8.09 12.87
CA SER A 162 0.51 -8.23 12.48
C SER A 162 0.22 -7.50 11.17
N ASN A 163 0.70 -6.26 11.02
CA ASN A 163 0.54 -5.48 9.79
C ASN A 163 1.21 -6.17 8.59
N TYR A 164 2.44 -6.66 8.77
CA TYR A 164 3.16 -7.40 7.75
C TYR A 164 2.40 -8.65 7.30
N ARG A 165 1.85 -9.43 8.24
CA ARG A 165 1.02 -10.60 7.92
C ARG A 165 -0.23 -10.20 7.14
N GLY A 166 -0.89 -9.12 7.53
CA GLY A 166 -2.05 -8.58 6.81
C GLY A 166 -1.72 -8.16 5.37
N GLU A 167 -0.61 -7.46 5.15
CA GLU A 167 -0.17 -7.10 3.79
C GLU A 167 0.23 -8.32 2.96
N ALA A 168 0.86 -9.33 3.57
CA ALA A 168 1.21 -10.57 2.88
C ALA A 168 -0.05 -11.32 2.39
N GLU A 169 -1.11 -11.35 3.18
CA GLU A 169 -2.39 -11.94 2.78
C GLU A 169 -3.06 -11.14 1.63
N ARG A 170 -3.04 -9.81 1.70
CA ARG A 170 -3.54 -8.94 0.61
C ARG A 170 -2.76 -9.13 -0.69
N HIS A 171 -1.43 -9.23 -0.62
CA HIS A 171 -0.60 -9.55 -1.78
C HIS A 171 -0.92 -10.93 -2.36
N LYS A 172 -1.20 -11.92 -1.53
CA LYS A 172 -1.61 -13.25 -1.99
C LYS A 172 -2.97 -13.18 -2.71
N ALA A 173 -3.95 -12.48 -2.15
CA ALA A 173 -5.28 -12.30 -2.74
C ALA A 173 -5.23 -11.60 -4.10
N THR A 174 -4.56 -10.45 -4.18
CA THR A 174 -4.37 -9.70 -5.46
C THR A 174 -3.65 -10.53 -6.52
N ARG A 175 -2.68 -11.37 -6.12
CA ARG A 175 -2.00 -12.30 -7.03
C ARG A 175 -2.91 -13.41 -7.53
N GLU A 176 -3.87 -13.88 -6.73
CA GLU A 176 -4.88 -14.85 -7.15
C GLU A 176 -5.91 -14.21 -8.10
N GLU A 177 -6.37 -13.00 -7.81
CA GLU A 177 -7.24 -12.22 -8.69
C GLU A 177 -6.59 -11.93 -10.04
N LEU A 178 -5.32 -11.50 -10.05
CA LEU A 178 -4.57 -11.27 -11.29
C LEU A 178 -4.47 -12.54 -12.15
N ARG A 179 -4.26 -13.71 -11.52
CA ARG A 179 -4.26 -15.00 -12.24
C ARG A 179 -5.64 -15.32 -12.81
N ALA A 180 -6.71 -15.06 -12.07
CA ALA A 180 -8.08 -15.28 -12.54
C ALA A 180 -8.42 -14.37 -13.73
N VAL A 181 -8.10 -13.07 -13.66
CA VAL A 181 -8.30 -12.11 -14.75
C VAL A 181 -7.50 -12.51 -15.99
N LYS A 182 -6.24 -12.94 -15.83
CA LYS A 182 -5.41 -13.44 -16.93
C LYS A 182 -6.03 -14.65 -17.63
N LEU A 183 -6.58 -15.58 -16.84
CA LEU A 183 -7.29 -16.75 -17.37
C LEU A 183 -8.56 -16.33 -18.13
N HIS A 184 -9.37 -15.44 -17.55
CA HIS A 184 -10.57 -14.91 -18.22
C HIS A 184 -10.24 -14.19 -19.53
N LEU A 185 -9.19 -13.36 -19.56
CA LEU A 185 -8.74 -12.68 -20.78
C LEU A 185 -8.30 -13.67 -21.86
N GLN A 186 -7.57 -14.73 -21.47
CA GLN A 186 -7.17 -15.79 -22.40
C GLN A 186 -8.37 -16.55 -22.97
N GLN A 187 -9.36 -16.87 -22.13
CA GLN A 187 -10.61 -17.50 -22.56
C GLN A 187 -11.39 -16.58 -23.51
N GLY A 188 -11.54 -15.30 -23.18
CA GLY A 188 -12.20 -14.30 -24.03
C GLY A 188 -11.52 -14.16 -25.39
N ARG A 189 -10.18 -14.08 -25.44
CA ARG A 189 -9.41 -14.08 -26.69
C ARG A 189 -9.70 -15.31 -27.54
N SER A 190 -9.75 -16.50 -26.94
CA SER A 190 -10.10 -17.74 -27.65
C SER A 190 -11.52 -17.71 -28.21
N GLN A 191 -12.49 -17.20 -27.43
CA GLN A 191 -13.89 -17.05 -27.86
C GLN A 191 -14.02 -16.07 -29.04
N TYR A 192 -13.45 -14.86 -28.94
CA TYR A 192 -13.47 -13.88 -30.04
C TYR A 192 -12.81 -14.41 -31.31
N THR A 193 -11.70 -15.13 -31.18
CA THR A 193 -11.03 -15.75 -32.33
C THR A 193 -11.94 -16.77 -33.02
N HIS A 194 -12.70 -17.56 -32.25
CA HIS A 194 -13.66 -18.51 -32.80
C HIS A 194 -14.86 -17.80 -33.47
N GLU A 195 -15.43 -16.79 -32.83
CA GLU A 195 -16.54 -16.00 -33.41
C GLU A 195 -16.13 -15.28 -34.68
N LEU A 196 -14.91 -14.73 -34.72
CA LEU A 196 -14.35 -14.08 -35.91
C LEU A 196 -14.28 -15.07 -37.08
N ARG A 197 -13.68 -16.26 -36.87
CA ARG A 197 -13.63 -17.32 -37.89
C ARG A 197 -15.02 -17.76 -38.35
N LYS A 198 -15.98 -17.86 -37.43
CA LYS A 198 -17.38 -18.18 -37.76
C LYS A 198 -17.99 -17.11 -38.67
N ARG A 199 -17.81 -15.83 -38.35
CA ARG A 199 -18.29 -14.72 -39.19
C ARG A 199 -17.60 -14.66 -40.54
N GLU A 200 -16.29 -14.89 -40.60
CA GLU A 200 -15.53 -14.97 -41.86
C GLU A 200 -16.09 -16.08 -42.77
N LEU A 201 -16.42 -17.25 -42.22
CA LEU A 201 -17.05 -18.35 -42.96
C LEU A 201 -18.46 -17.98 -43.47
N GLU A 202 -19.28 -17.34 -42.64
CA GLU A 202 -20.61 -16.88 -43.02
C GLU A 202 -20.56 -15.81 -44.12
N TYR A 203 -19.61 -14.88 -44.01
CA TYR A 203 -19.34 -13.86 -45.02
C TYR A 203 -18.87 -14.48 -46.34
N GLY A 204 -17.98 -15.47 -46.29
CA GLY A 204 -17.56 -16.25 -47.46
C GLY A 204 -18.75 -16.91 -48.17
N ARG A 205 -19.62 -17.60 -47.41
CA ARG A 205 -20.85 -18.21 -47.96
C ARG A 205 -21.79 -17.17 -48.59
N LEU A 206 -21.93 -16.00 -47.97
CA LEU A 206 -22.75 -14.92 -48.51
C LEU A 206 -22.17 -14.39 -49.83
N LYS A 207 -20.86 -14.18 -49.88
CA LYS A 207 -20.13 -13.76 -51.10
C LYS A 207 -20.32 -14.77 -52.23
N ASP A 208 -20.22 -16.06 -51.95
CA ASP A 208 -20.43 -17.13 -52.95
C ASP A 208 -21.87 -17.12 -53.49
N ARG A 209 -22.87 -16.95 -52.62
CA ARG A 209 -24.28 -16.83 -53.04
C ARG A 209 -24.52 -15.61 -53.92
N LEU A 210 -23.93 -14.46 -53.54
CA LEU A 210 -24.05 -13.21 -54.31
C LEU A 210 -23.36 -13.34 -55.68
N GLN A 211 -22.17 -13.93 -55.71
CA GLN A 211 -21.43 -14.18 -56.94
C GLN A 211 -22.19 -15.14 -57.86
N LYS A 212 -22.78 -16.21 -57.31
CA LYS A 212 -23.66 -17.11 -58.05
C LYS A 212 -24.88 -16.38 -58.62
N ALA A 213 -25.57 -15.56 -57.81
CA ALA A 213 -26.71 -14.77 -58.26
C ALA A 213 -26.33 -13.77 -59.37
N MET A 214 -25.16 -13.13 -59.27
CA MET A 214 -24.62 -12.24 -60.32
C MET A 214 -24.30 -13.01 -61.61
N GLN A 215 -23.68 -14.19 -61.52
CA GLN A 215 -23.40 -15.04 -62.68
C GLN A 215 -24.69 -15.56 -63.32
N ASP A 216 -25.68 -15.96 -62.53
CA ASP A 216 -26.98 -16.42 -63.01
C ASP A 216 -27.73 -15.29 -63.71
N LYS A 217 -27.72 -14.07 -63.14
CA LYS A 217 -28.26 -12.85 -63.80
C LYS A 217 -27.50 -12.51 -65.08
N TYR A 218 -26.18 -12.65 -65.11
CA TYR A 218 -25.39 -12.40 -66.32
C TYR A 218 -25.71 -13.42 -67.42
N LYS A 219 -25.82 -14.71 -67.08
CA LYS A 219 -26.25 -15.77 -68.01
C LYS A 219 -27.68 -15.53 -68.50
N ALA A 220 -28.60 -15.21 -67.60
CA ALA A 220 -29.99 -14.88 -67.92
C ALA A 220 -30.10 -13.63 -68.79
N GLY A 221 -29.32 -12.58 -68.51
CA GLY A 221 -29.23 -11.37 -69.31
C GLY A 221 -28.64 -11.61 -70.71
N LYS A 222 -27.62 -12.47 -70.82
CA LYS A 222 -27.06 -12.90 -72.11
C LYS A 222 -28.06 -13.74 -72.93
N LEU A 223 -28.83 -14.61 -72.28
CA LEU A 223 -29.95 -15.33 -72.89
C LEU A 223 -31.06 -14.36 -73.31
N GLY A 224 -31.41 -13.40 -72.46
CA GLY A 224 -32.38 -12.35 -72.73
C GLY A 224 -31.97 -11.47 -73.90
N MET A 225 -30.71 -11.05 -74.00
CA MET A 225 -30.17 -10.32 -75.16
C MET A 225 -30.22 -11.14 -76.43
N LYS A 226 -29.90 -12.44 -76.39
CA LYS A 226 -30.05 -13.33 -77.56
C LYS A 226 -31.51 -13.48 -77.99
N ALA A 227 -32.43 -13.63 -77.03
CA ALA A 227 -33.87 -13.66 -77.30
C ALA A 227 -34.37 -12.32 -77.86
N LEU A 228 -33.91 -11.19 -77.30
CA LEU A 228 -34.21 -9.85 -77.80
C LEU A 228 -33.66 -9.64 -79.21
N ASN A 229 -32.50 -10.19 -79.57
CA ASN A 229 -31.97 -10.10 -80.93
C ASN A 229 -32.82 -10.91 -81.93
N VAL A 230 -33.31 -12.08 -81.52
CA VAL A 230 -34.27 -12.88 -82.31
C VAL A 230 -35.61 -12.15 -82.43
N ILE A 231 -36.09 -11.52 -81.35
CA ILE A 231 -37.32 -10.74 -81.34
C ILE A 231 -37.15 -9.44 -82.14
N PHE A 232 -36.04 -8.71 -82.03
CA PHE A 232 -35.76 -7.49 -82.83
C PHE A 232 -35.61 -7.84 -84.31
N GLY A 233 -35.00 -8.98 -84.64
CA GLY A 233 -34.97 -9.53 -86.00
C GLY A 233 -36.38 -9.86 -86.53
N LEU A 234 -37.31 -10.25 -85.65
CA LEU A 234 -38.73 -10.48 -86.01
C LEU A 234 -39.61 -9.22 -85.92
N TRP A 235 -39.23 -8.22 -85.12
CA TRP A 235 -40.00 -7.02 -84.80
C TRP A 235 -39.83 -5.91 -85.85
N LEU A 236 -38.75 -5.95 -86.64
CA LEU A 236 -38.59 -5.08 -87.81
C LEU A 236 -39.60 -5.36 -88.95
N ILE A 237 -40.35 -6.47 -88.88
CA ILE A 237 -41.35 -6.84 -89.90
C ILE A 237 -42.80 -6.52 -89.49
N ARG A 238 -43.10 -6.17 -88.24
CA ARG A 238 -44.50 -5.94 -87.83
C ARG A 238 -44.67 -4.75 -86.89
N ARG A 239 -44.61 -3.57 -87.51
CA ARG A 239 -45.02 -2.27 -86.99
C ARG A 239 -46.51 -2.32 -86.61
N SER A 240 -46.81 -2.58 -85.33
CA SER A 240 -48.17 -2.59 -84.78
C SER A 240 -48.42 -1.31 -83.95
N PRO A 241 -49.55 -0.59 -84.15
CA PRO A 241 -49.88 0.65 -83.45
C PRO A 241 -50.21 0.49 -81.95
N ILE A 242 -50.34 -0.73 -81.44
CA ILE A 242 -50.78 -1.00 -80.06
C ILE A 242 -49.71 -0.59 -79.02
N ILE A 243 -48.42 -0.60 -79.40
CA ILE A 243 -47.32 -0.27 -78.48
C ILE A 243 -47.23 1.24 -78.19
N ARG A 244 -47.84 2.10 -79.03
CA ARG A 244 -47.97 3.54 -78.72
C ARG A 244 -48.96 3.83 -77.59
N MET A 245 -49.99 3.00 -77.39
CA MET A 245 -50.94 3.19 -76.28
C MET A 245 -50.40 2.66 -74.94
N SER A 246 -49.51 1.66 -74.94
CA SER A 246 -48.92 1.13 -73.70
C SER A 246 -47.75 1.97 -73.16
N LEU A 247 -47.09 2.76 -74.00
CA LEU A 247 -46.02 3.69 -73.60
C LEU A 247 -46.54 5.04 -73.06
N SER A 248 -47.84 5.33 -73.17
CA SER A 248 -48.48 6.54 -72.61
C SER A 248 -48.96 6.38 -71.16
N ARG A 249 -48.49 5.37 -70.42
CA ARG A 249 -48.73 5.23 -68.97
C ARG A 249 -47.48 5.36 -68.06
N PRO A 250 -46.55 6.34 -68.25
CA PRO A 250 -45.47 6.54 -67.28
C PRO A 250 -45.93 7.07 -65.91
N GLY A 251 -47.12 7.70 -65.82
CA GLY A 251 -47.47 8.51 -64.65
C GLY A 251 -47.77 7.77 -63.34
N GLY A 252 -48.31 6.54 -63.38
CA GLY A 252 -48.87 5.92 -62.16
C GLY A 252 -47.84 5.48 -61.11
N LYS A 253 -46.64 5.06 -61.54
CA LYS A 253 -45.56 4.68 -60.60
C LYS A 253 -44.79 5.89 -60.10
N GLU A 254 -44.66 6.92 -60.93
CA GLU A 254 -44.01 8.16 -60.54
C GLU A 254 -44.89 8.95 -59.56
N GLU A 255 -46.20 9.00 -59.79
CA GLU A 255 -47.18 9.59 -58.88
C GLU A 255 -47.28 8.82 -57.55
N GLN A 256 -47.18 7.49 -57.57
CA GLN A 256 -47.10 6.69 -56.35
C GLN A 256 -45.80 6.94 -55.57
N LEU A 257 -44.66 7.05 -56.25
CA LEU A 257 -43.39 7.39 -55.60
C LEU A 257 -43.37 8.82 -55.06
N VAL A 258 -44.00 9.77 -55.75
CA VAL A 258 -44.17 11.15 -55.24
C VAL A 258 -45.09 11.16 -54.02
N GLY A 259 -46.19 10.42 -54.05
CA GLY A 259 -47.10 10.26 -52.91
C GLY A 259 -46.44 9.60 -51.70
N ASP A 260 -45.67 8.53 -51.91
CA ASP A 260 -44.93 7.85 -50.84
C ASP A 260 -43.81 8.74 -50.28
N ASN A 261 -43.13 9.53 -51.11
CA ASN A 261 -42.10 10.49 -50.68
C ASN A 261 -42.71 11.65 -49.89
N GLU A 262 -43.87 12.17 -50.29
CA GLU A 262 -44.62 13.15 -49.50
C GLU A 262 -45.10 12.59 -48.16
N SER A 263 -45.58 11.34 -48.14
CA SER A 263 -45.97 10.65 -46.92
C SER A 263 -44.79 10.49 -45.95
N LEU A 264 -43.63 10.04 -46.46
CA LEU A 264 -42.39 9.95 -45.69
C LEU A 264 -41.94 11.31 -45.13
N ARG A 265 -41.98 12.37 -45.94
CA ARG A 265 -41.66 13.73 -45.49
C ARG A 265 -42.59 14.20 -44.36
N ARG A 266 -43.89 13.95 -44.47
CA ARG A 266 -44.85 14.25 -43.39
C ARG A 266 -44.55 13.49 -42.11
N THR A 267 -44.20 12.21 -42.23
CA THR A 267 -43.89 11.36 -41.07
C THR A 267 -42.60 11.82 -40.37
N ILE A 268 -41.57 12.19 -41.14
CA ILE A 268 -40.33 12.75 -40.60
C ILE A 268 -40.59 14.09 -39.88
N HIS A 269 -41.39 14.98 -40.46
CA HIS A 269 -41.73 16.26 -39.80
C HIS A 269 -42.54 16.06 -38.51
N LEU A 270 -43.42 15.05 -38.45
CA LEU A 270 -44.12 14.68 -37.22
C LEU A 270 -43.15 14.18 -36.14
N VAL A 271 -42.23 13.28 -36.49
CA VAL A 271 -41.22 12.76 -35.55
C VAL A 271 -40.29 13.88 -35.07
N ILE A 272 -39.86 14.78 -35.97
CA ILE A 272 -39.04 15.94 -35.59
C ILE A 272 -39.81 16.86 -34.65
N ARG A 273 -41.08 17.17 -34.93
CA ARG A 273 -41.91 18.00 -34.07
C ARG A 273 -42.16 17.36 -32.71
N GLU A 274 -42.30 16.04 -32.67
CA GLU A 274 -42.49 15.28 -31.43
C GLU A 274 -41.20 15.23 -30.62
N MET A 275 -40.05 15.00 -31.27
CA MET A 275 -38.71 15.14 -30.66
C MET A 275 -38.44 16.56 -30.16
N GLU A 276 -38.83 17.60 -30.92
CA GLU A 276 -38.76 19.00 -30.51
C GLU A 276 -39.68 19.28 -29.32
N SER A 277 -40.89 18.71 -29.28
CA SER A 277 -41.78 18.82 -28.11
C SER A 277 -41.25 18.08 -26.88
N LEU A 278 -40.54 16.96 -27.06
CA LEU A 278 -39.90 16.22 -25.97
C LEU A 278 -38.66 16.95 -25.45
N LEU A 279 -37.91 17.61 -26.35
CA LEU A 279 -36.70 18.37 -26.00
C LEU A 279 -37.00 19.77 -25.45
N LEU A 280 -38.05 20.46 -25.95
CA LEU A 280 -38.44 21.80 -25.52
C LEU A 280 -39.55 21.79 -24.45
N GLY A 281 -40.42 20.78 -24.44
CA GLY A 281 -41.38 20.54 -23.35
C GLY A 281 -40.71 20.05 -22.05
N SER A 282 -39.43 19.67 -22.12
CA SER A 282 -38.56 19.39 -20.96
C SER A 282 -37.99 20.68 -20.31
N LYS A 283 -38.26 21.87 -20.87
CA LYS A 283 -37.91 23.16 -20.26
C LYS A 283 -39.11 24.11 -20.19
N GLY A 284 -40.06 23.82 -19.31
CA GLY A 284 -41.06 24.83 -18.94
C GLY A 284 -42.23 24.29 -18.14
N GLY A 285 -42.13 24.36 -16.81
CA GLY A 285 -43.31 24.26 -15.94
C GLY A 285 -43.05 23.82 -14.51
N ASP A 286 -42.29 24.59 -13.72
CA ASP A 286 -42.76 25.12 -12.43
C ASP A 286 -41.64 25.85 -11.66
N GLY A 287 -41.92 27.12 -11.34
CA GLY A 287 -41.03 28.00 -10.59
C GLY A 287 -41.52 29.45 -10.57
N LEU A 288 -42.60 29.70 -9.83
CA LEU A 288 -43.14 31.02 -9.50
C LEU A 288 -42.09 31.93 -8.83
N GLY A 289 -42.07 33.24 -9.16
CA GLY A 289 -41.52 34.24 -8.24
C GLY A 289 -41.14 35.62 -8.80
N MET A 290 -42.12 36.53 -8.83
CA MET A 290 -42.03 37.98 -8.58
C MET A 290 -41.37 38.93 -9.60
N GLY A 291 -42.13 39.98 -9.97
CA GLY A 291 -41.61 41.35 -9.94
C GLY A 291 -41.61 42.16 -11.23
N GLU A 292 -42.55 43.10 -11.30
CA GLU A 292 -42.38 44.46 -11.81
C GLU A 292 -42.17 44.74 -13.32
N GLY A 293 -43.20 45.37 -13.91
CA GLY A 293 -43.04 46.66 -14.58
C GLY A 293 -42.81 46.67 -16.10
N GLY A 294 -43.79 47.21 -16.84
CA GLY A 294 -43.49 47.96 -18.07
C GLY A 294 -44.28 47.61 -19.34
N ARG A 295 -45.50 48.16 -19.44
CA ARG A 295 -45.95 49.15 -20.45
C ARG A 295 -45.82 48.83 -21.98
N VAL A 296 -46.90 49.20 -22.71
CA VAL A 296 -47.00 49.56 -24.16
C VAL A 296 -47.02 48.35 -25.12
N ASP A 297 -47.85 48.15 -26.15
CA ASP A 297 -49.04 48.74 -26.82
C ASP A 297 -49.58 47.58 -27.72
N GLU A 298 -50.88 47.29 -27.80
CA GLU A 298 -51.87 47.83 -28.76
C GLU A 298 -51.91 47.13 -30.14
N VAL A 299 -53.14 47.00 -30.67
CA VAL A 299 -53.58 46.78 -32.08
C VAL A 299 -53.69 45.31 -32.55
N SER A 300 -54.91 44.72 -32.58
CA SER A 300 -55.91 44.61 -33.70
C SER A 300 -55.52 43.51 -34.72
N GLU A 301 -56.37 42.72 -35.38
CA GLU A 301 -57.70 42.82 -35.99
C GLU A 301 -58.13 41.37 -36.38
N GLU A 302 -59.41 40.96 -36.31
CA GLU A 302 -60.32 40.69 -37.46
C GLU A 302 -59.82 39.60 -38.45
N GLU A 303 -60.58 38.64 -39.00
CA GLU A 303 -61.99 38.55 -39.38
C GLU A 303 -62.29 37.14 -40.00
N VAL A 304 -63.58 36.76 -40.06
CA VAL A 304 -64.30 36.03 -41.16
C VAL A 304 -63.94 34.56 -41.47
N MET A 305 -64.79 33.56 -41.17
CA MET A 305 -66.07 33.14 -41.79
C MET A 305 -65.95 32.54 -43.22
N MET A 306 -66.18 31.23 -43.37
CA MET A 306 -67.09 30.63 -44.37
C MET A 306 -67.12 29.09 -44.27
N GLY A 307 -68.32 28.50 -44.29
CA GLY A 307 -68.54 27.06 -44.31
C GLY A 307 -68.75 26.48 -45.70
N THR A 308 -68.86 25.15 -45.81
CA THR A 308 -70.03 24.42 -46.36
C THR A 308 -69.84 22.90 -46.43
N ALA A 309 -70.95 22.23 -46.13
CA ALA A 309 -71.38 20.83 -46.25
C ALA A 309 -70.69 19.86 -47.26
N ALA A 310 -70.53 18.59 -46.84
CA ALA A 310 -71.16 17.41 -47.46
C ALA A 310 -70.92 16.15 -46.61
N GLY A 311 -71.98 15.39 -46.32
CA GLY A 311 -71.94 14.22 -45.44
C GLY A 311 -71.39 12.95 -46.08
N VAL A 312 -71.26 11.89 -45.25
CA VAL A 312 -71.72 10.51 -45.47
C VAL A 312 -71.10 9.58 -44.41
N ARG A 313 -71.98 8.93 -43.64
CA ARG A 313 -71.88 7.62 -42.96
C ARG A 313 -70.60 7.23 -42.21
N GLY A 314 -70.77 7.00 -40.91
CA GLY A 314 -69.85 6.21 -40.10
C GLY A 314 -70.20 6.15 -38.62
N GLU A 315 -71.49 6.04 -38.25
CA GLU A 315 -71.87 5.69 -36.89
C GLU A 315 -71.57 4.21 -36.64
N GLY A 316 -70.59 3.94 -35.78
CA GLY A 316 -70.34 2.60 -35.25
C GLY A 316 -68.91 2.41 -34.77
N ARG A 317 -68.75 2.31 -33.45
CA ARG A 317 -67.52 2.00 -32.69
C ARG A 317 -66.58 3.17 -32.36
N ALA A 318 -66.91 3.93 -31.32
CA ALA A 318 -65.94 4.80 -30.65
C ALA A 318 -66.22 4.96 -29.14
N ARG A 319 -66.71 3.92 -28.45
CA ARG A 319 -66.97 3.99 -27.00
C ARG A 319 -66.32 2.92 -26.11
N GLU A 320 -65.54 1.98 -26.64
CA GLU A 320 -64.83 0.99 -25.80
C GLU A 320 -63.32 1.24 -25.62
N GLY A 321 -62.72 2.25 -26.26
CA GLY A 321 -61.28 2.51 -26.16
C GLY A 321 -60.82 3.48 -25.06
N LYS A 322 -61.74 4.15 -24.35
CA LYS A 322 -61.35 5.20 -23.39
C LYS A 322 -60.75 4.65 -22.08
N GLY A 323 -61.12 3.44 -21.67
CA GLY A 323 -60.54 2.80 -20.48
C GLY A 323 -59.10 2.36 -20.70
N THR A 324 -58.80 1.77 -21.87
CA THR A 324 -57.45 1.30 -22.19
C THR A 324 -56.46 2.43 -22.41
N HIS A 325 -56.90 3.59 -22.91
CA HIS A 325 -56.01 4.74 -23.07
C HIS A 325 -55.61 5.37 -21.74
N GLU A 326 -56.50 5.43 -20.75
CA GLU A 326 -56.17 5.97 -19.42
C GLU A 326 -55.27 5.00 -18.62
N GLU A 327 -55.52 3.70 -18.72
CA GLU A 327 -54.65 2.67 -18.12
C GLU A 327 -53.25 2.68 -18.73
N VAL A 328 -53.15 2.83 -20.05
CA VAL A 328 -51.85 2.98 -20.74
C VAL A 328 -51.18 4.29 -20.36
N ALA A 329 -51.93 5.40 -20.25
CA ALA A 329 -51.38 6.68 -19.79
C ALA A 329 -50.87 6.60 -18.35
N GLN A 330 -51.58 5.90 -17.46
CA GLN A 330 -51.15 5.67 -16.08
C GLN A 330 -49.89 4.79 -16.02
N LEU A 331 -49.83 3.71 -16.80
CA LEU A 331 -48.65 2.86 -16.88
C LEU A 331 -47.42 3.62 -17.41
N ILE A 332 -47.62 4.50 -18.40
CA ILE A 332 -46.54 5.36 -18.92
C ILE A 332 -46.06 6.34 -17.85
N ARG A 333 -46.97 6.92 -17.06
CA ARG A 333 -46.62 7.78 -15.91
C ARG A 333 -45.84 7.01 -14.85
N ASP A 334 -46.24 5.78 -14.53
CA ASP A 334 -45.57 4.93 -13.55
C ASP A 334 -44.18 4.50 -14.04
N ILE A 335 -44.03 4.14 -15.32
CA ILE A 335 -42.72 3.84 -15.92
C ILE A 335 -41.83 5.07 -15.95
N HIS A 336 -42.39 6.25 -16.27
CA HIS A 336 -41.63 7.49 -16.31
C HIS A 336 -41.13 7.90 -14.93
N THR A 337 -41.98 7.82 -13.90
CA THR A 337 -41.58 8.09 -12.50
C THR A 337 -40.56 7.08 -11.98
N GLN A 338 -40.68 5.79 -12.34
CA GLN A 338 -39.65 4.79 -12.04
C GLN A 338 -38.33 5.10 -12.74
N TYR A 339 -38.38 5.53 -14.00
CA TYR A 339 -37.19 5.91 -14.77
C TYR A 339 -36.55 7.18 -14.21
N GLU A 340 -37.32 8.19 -13.83
CA GLU A 340 -36.81 9.40 -13.18
C GLU A 340 -36.17 9.08 -11.83
N HIS A 341 -36.79 8.22 -11.02
CA HIS A 341 -36.19 7.77 -9.77
C HIS A 341 -34.87 7.01 -10.02
N LEU A 342 -34.80 6.19 -11.07
CA LEU A 342 -33.57 5.49 -11.46
C LEU A 342 -32.50 6.47 -11.96
N MET A 343 -32.87 7.48 -12.73
CA MET A 343 -31.98 8.50 -13.26
C MET A 343 -31.46 9.43 -12.17
N LEU A 344 -32.30 9.83 -11.21
CA LEU A 344 -31.91 10.60 -10.02
C LEU A 344 -30.99 9.78 -9.10
N GLN A 345 -31.23 8.46 -8.99
CA GLN A 345 -30.35 7.56 -8.26
C GLN A 345 -29.01 7.33 -9.00
N ALA A 346 -29.01 7.38 -10.33
CA ALA A 346 -27.80 7.29 -11.17
C ALA A 346 -27.06 8.63 -11.37
N GLN A 347 -27.70 9.77 -11.08
CA GLN A 347 -27.11 11.12 -11.08
C GLN A 347 -26.84 11.65 -9.68
N ALA A 348 -26.94 10.80 -8.65
CA ALA A 348 -26.64 11.21 -7.29
C ALA A 348 -25.17 11.69 -7.20
N PRO A 349 -24.89 12.81 -6.51
CA PRO A 349 -23.54 13.38 -6.37
C PRO A 349 -22.52 12.44 -5.69
N ALA A 350 -23.01 11.34 -5.09
CA ALA A 350 -22.18 10.26 -4.58
C ALA A 350 -21.31 9.63 -5.70
N ASP A 351 -21.78 9.55 -6.94
CA ASP A 351 -20.99 8.94 -8.01
C ASP A 351 -19.83 9.82 -8.46
N ALA A 352 -19.94 11.15 -8.38
CA ALA A 352 -18.84 12.06 -8.70
C ALA A 352 -17.74 12.04 -7.63
N GLU A 353 -18.12 12.07 -6.35
CA GLU A 353 -17.18 11.97 -5.23
C GLU A 353 -16.53 10.58 -5.16
N ILE A 354 -17.29 9.51 -5.44
CA ILE A 354 -16.76 8.16 -5.55
C ILE A 354 -15.82 8.03 -6.76
N LEU A 355 -16.10 8.72 -7.87
CA LEU A 355 -15.21 8.75 -9.04
C LEU A 355 -13.89 9.45 -8.69
N GLU A 356 -13.94 10.60 -8.05
CA GLU A 356 -12.77 11.37 -7.63
C GLU A 356 -11.92 10.58 -6.61
N MET A 357 -12.56 9.95 -5.61
CA MET A 357 -11.88 9.04 -4.68
C MET A 357 -11.23 7.84 -5.39
N LYS A 358 -11.87 7.30 -6.44
CA LYS A 358 -11.31 6.20 -7.23
C LYS A 358 -10.15 6.68 -8.11
N GLU A 359 -10.23 7.88 -8.67
CA GLU A 359 -9.15 8.47 -9.47
C GLU A 359 -7.92 8.77 -8.60
N GLU A 360 -8.10 9.29 -7.38
CA GLU A 360 -7.00 9.45 -6.41
C GLU A 360 -6.42 8.10 -5.96
N ALA A 361 -7.28 7.11 -5.72
CA ALA A 361 -6.84 5.75 -5.39
C ALA A 361 -6.07 5.09 -6.56
N LEU A 362 -6.48 5.34 -7.80
CA LEU A 362 -5.76 4.88 -8.99
C LEU A 362 -4.40 5.58 -9.12
N ALA A 363 -4.34 6.90 -8.93
CA ALA A 363 -3.09 7.65 -9.01
C ALA A 363 -2.07 7.20 -7.94
N THR A 364 -2.53 6.91 -6.72
CA THR A 364 -1.66 6.37 -5.66
C THR A 364 -1.17 4.95 -5.98
N ARG A 365 -2.02 4.09 -6.55
CA ARG A 365 -1.64 2.75 -7.00
C ARG A 365 -0.68 2.77 -8.19
N GLU A 366 -0.86 3.70 -9.14
CA GLU A 366 0.07 3.90 -10.25
C GLU A 366 1.46 4.32 -9.74
N ALA A 367 1.52 5.25 -8.78
CA ALA A 367 2.77 5.65 -8.16
C ALA A 367 3.46 4.50 -7.41
N GLU A 368 2.69 3.62 -6.76
CA GLU A 368 3.20 2.41 -6.11
C GLU A 368 3.75 1.40 -7.13
N ILE A 369 3.06 1.20 -8.25
CA ILE A 369 3.54 0.34 -9.35
C ILE A 369 4.86 0.87 -9.91
N ASP A 370 4.99 2.18 -10.14
CA ASP A 370 6.22 2.80 -10.61
C ASP A 370 7.38 2.62 -9.63
N LEU A 371 7.11 2.75 -8.33
CA LEU A 371 8.11 2.52 -7.29
C LEU A 371 8.58 1.06 -7.29
N LEU A 372 7.65 0.11 -7.34
CA LEU A 372 7.97 -1.32 -7.38
C LEU A 372 8.70 -1.73 -8.66
N GLN A 373 8.38 -1.11 -9.80
CA GLN A 373 9.13 -1.31 -11.05
C GLN A 373 10.57 -0.84 -10.92
N ARG A 374 10.82 0.35 -10.37
CA ARG A 374 12.18 0.85 -10.11
C ARG A 374 12.96 -0.09 -9.18
N GLN A 375 12.34 -0.55 -8.08
CA GLN A 375 12.98 -1.53 -7.19
C GLN A 375 13.32 -2.83 -7.91
N SER A 376 12.45 -3.32 -8.79
CA SER A 376 12.73 -4.51 -9.59
C SER A 376 13.90 -4.30 -10.57
N GLU A 377 14.04 -3.12 -11.16
CA GLU A 377 15.18 -2.77 -12.02
C GLU A 377 16.49 -2.69 -11.23
N GLU A 378 16.47 -2.12 -10.03
CA GLU A 378 17.61 -2.09 -9.11
C GLU A 378 18.06 -3.50 -8.73
N TYR A 379 17.13 -4.38 -8.32
CA TYR A 379 17.47 -5.77 -8.02
C TYR A 379 18.03 -6.51 -9.23
N LYS A 380 17.50 -6.25 -10.43
CA LYS A 380 18.03 -6.83 -11.66
C LYS A 380 19.47 -6.39 -11.92
N TYR A 381 19.77 -5.11 -11.73
CA TYR A 381 21.13 -4.57 -11.84
C TYR A 381 22.09 -5.20 -10.82
N VAL A 382 21.66 -5.36 -9.56
CA VAL A 382 22.46 -6.02 -8.52
C VAL A 382 22.76 -7.48 -8.89
N ILE A 383 21.77 -8.21 -9.41
CA ILE A 383 21.96 -9.60 -9.86
C ILE A 383 22.94 -9.66 -11.04
N GLU A 384 22.84 -8.73 -12.01
CA GLU A 384 23.78 -8.66 -13.14
C GLU A 384 25.22 -8.37 -12.67
N GLU A 385 25.41 -7.46 -11.72
CA GLU A 385 26.74 -7.17 -11.14
C GLU A 385 27.28 -8.35 -10.33
N GLN A 386 26.45 -9.00 -9.51
CA GLN A 386 26.83 -10.24 -8.81
C GLN A 386 27.20 -11.35 -9.80
N GLY A 387 26.49 -11.46 -10.93
CA GLY A 387 26.81 -12.36 -12.03
C GLY A 387 28.20 -12.11 -12.61
N LYS A 388 28.55 -10.84 -12.89
CA LYS A 388 29.89 -10.47 -13.36
C LYS A 388 30.98 -10.78 -12.35
N LEU A 389 30.73 -10.54 -11.06
CA LEU A 389 31.66 -10.87 -9.97
C LEU A 389 31.91 -12.38 -9.89
N ILE A 390 30.86 -13.19 -10.02
CA ILE A 390 30.95 -14.65 -10.07
C ILE A 390 31.74 -15.09 -11.31
N GLU A 391 31.45 -14.52 -12.48
CA GLU A 391 32.17 -14.81 -13.71
C GLU A 391 33.68 -14.46 -13.61
N MET A 392 34.00 -13.32 -12.98
CA MET A 392 35.37 -12.89 -12.74
C MET A 392 36.11 -13.77 -11.72
N THR A 393 35.42 -14.28 -10.69
CA THR A 393 36.02 -15.22 -9.71
C THR A 393 36.13 -16.64 -10.24
N LEU A 394 35.25 -17.05 -11.14
CA LEU A 394 35.31 -18.34 -11.83
C LEU A 394 36.23 -18.32 -13.05
N ALA A 395 36.76 -17.16 -13.44
CA ALA A 395 37.74 -17.06 -14.51
C ALA A 395 38.97 -17.95 -14.20
N PRO A 396 39.41 -18.80 -15.15
CA PRO A 396 40.43 -19.82 -14.90
C PRO A 396 41.76 -19.28 -14.36
N ASP A 397 42.07 -18.01 -14.65
CA ASP A 397 43.29 -17.32 -14.18
C ASP A 397 43.29 -17.07 -12.66
N PHE A 398 42.11 -16.89 -12.04
CA PHE A 398 41.97 -16.73 -10.59
C PHE A 398 42.09 -18.07 -9.86
N ILE A 399 41.52 -19.15 -10.42
CA ILE A 399 41.54 -20.50 -9.83
C ILE A 399 42.91 -21.18 -9.98
N GLN A 400 43.69 -20.87 -11.03
CA GLN A 400 45.02 -21.47 -11.23
C GLN A 400 46.16 -20.82 -10.43
N GLY A 401 45.88 -19.89 -9.52
CA GLY A 401 46.89 -19.42 -8.54
C GLY A 401 48.17 -18.84 -9.17
N LYS A 402 48.06 -18.27 -10.37
CA LYS A 402 49.19 -17.69 -11.12
C LYS A 402 49.23 -16.16 -11.07
N VAL A 403 48.67 -15.54 -10.03
CA VAL A 403 48.95 -14.12 -9.74
C VAL A 403 50.26 -14.07 -8.98
N ALA A 404 51.35 -14.13 -9.75
CA ALA A 404 52.65 -13.69 -9.30
C ALA A 404 52.55 -12.22 -8.90
N ILE A 405 52.65 -11.97 -7.59
CA ILE A 405 53.05 -10.68 -7.07
C ILE A 405 54.52 -10.50 -7.50
N GLY A 406 54.75 -9.81 -8.60
CA GLY A 406 56.08 -9.47 -9.12
C GLY A 406 55.93 -8.25 -10.01
N GLU A 407 56.42 -7.09 -9.57
CA GLU A 407 57.74 -6.59 -9.98
C GLU A 407 57.77 -6.13 -11.44
N GLY A 408 58.14 -4.87 -11.61
CA GLY A 408 58.10 -4.17 -12.88
C GLY A 408 58.98 -4.75 -13.98
N ARG A 409 58.46 -4.67 -15.20
CA ARG A 409 59.12 -4.51 -16.52
C ARG A 409 57.99 -4.78 -17.52
N GLY A 410 57.63 -3.91 -18.43
CA GLY A 410 58.48 -3.17 -19.34
C GLY A 410 57.66 -2.95 -20.60
N ARG A 411 57.35 -1.68 -20.87
CA ARG A 411 57.44 -1.01 -22.18
C ARG A 411 57.35 -1.90 -23.45
N LYS A 412 56.26 -1.73 -24.20
CA LYS A 412 56.16 -1.64 -25.67
C LYS A 412 54.94 -0.74 -25.93
N GLU A 413 55.03 0.54 -26.27
CA GLU A 413 55.48 1.15 -27.55
C GLU A 413 55.03 0.37 -28.79
N GLY A 414 54.05 0.94 -29.50
CA GLY A 414 53.73 0.66 -30.91
C GLY A 414 52.22 0.65 -31.21
N GLU A 415 51.81 1.44 -32.21
CA GLU A 415 50.46 1.60 -32.81
C GLU A 415 49.54 2.55 -32.03
N ASP A 416 49.46 3.86 -32.32
CA ASP A 416 49.40 4.59 -33.59
C ASP A 416 48.30 4.11 -34.54
N LEU A 417 47.07 4.50 -34.22
CA LEU A 417 45.98 4.69 -35.19
C LEU A 417 45.26 5.99 -34.85
N THR A 418 45.69 7.03 -35.56
CA THR A 418 44.96 8.26 -35.83
C THR A 418 43.55 7.96 -36.36
N MET A 419 42.52 8.42 -35.65
CA MET A 419 41.26 8.81 -36.28
C MET A 419 40.93 10.24 -35.86
N GLU A 420 40.71 11.03 -36.90
CA GLU A 420 40.41 12.44 -36.93
C GLU A 420 39.04 12.75 -36.30
N ASP A 421 39.01 13.89 -35.60
CA ASP A 421 37.94 14.90 -35.54
C ASP A 421 36.47 14.45 -35.65
N GLU A 422 35.80 14.45 -34.48
CA GLU A 422 34.49 15.10 -34.36
C GLU A 422 34.39 15.87 -33.02
N PRO A 423 34.26 17.22 -33.02
CA PRO A 423 33.99 17.95 -31.79
C PRO A 423 32.53 17.78 -31.40
N VAL A 424 32.24 16.73 -30.63
CA VAL A 424 30.92 16.54 -30.01
C VAL A 424 30.71 17.65 -28.97
N SER A 425 29.66 18.43 -29.25
CA SER A 425 29.04 19.52 -28.49
C SER A 425 29.06 19.36 -26.95
N PRO A 426 29.17 20.45 -26.18
CA PRO A 426 29.24 20.43 -24.73
C PRO A 426 27.85 20.22 -24.11
N THR A 427 27.40 18.97 -24.03
CA THR A 427 26.25 18.56 -23.20
C THR A 427 26.63 17.58 -22.09
N SER A 428 27.93 17.33 -21.88
CA SER A 428 28.43 16.37 -20.87
C SER A 428 28.45 16.88 -19.43
N GLY A 429 28.26 18.19 -19.18
CA GLY A 429 28.32 18.79 -17.83
C GLY A 429 27.49 18.05 -16.77
N PRO A 430 26.17 17.82 -16.97
CA PRO A 430 25.35 17.14 -15.97
C PRO A 430 25.67 15.66 -15.81
N ILE A 431 26.17 14.98 -16.86
CA ILE A 431 26.55 13.56 -16.80
C ILE A 431 27.87 13.38 -16.05
N GLN A 432 28.82 14.28 -16.29
CA GLN A 432 30.13 14.27 -15.64
C GLN A 432 30.01 14.61 -14.16
N ASP A 433 29.14 15.57 -13.81
CA ASP A 433 28.80 15.88 -12.42
C ASP A 433 28.10 14.72 -11.72
N ALA A 434 27.20 14.01 -12.42
CA ALA A 434 26.57 12.81 -11.88
C ALA A 434 27.58 11.68 -11.65
N GLN A 435 28.54 11.48 -12.55
CA GLN A 435 29.61 10.50 -12.38
C GLN A 435 30.53 10.84 -11.21
N ILE A 436 30.89 12.12 -11.03
CA ILE A 436 31.70 12.57 -9.90
C ILE A 436 30.95 12.33 -8.59
N ARG A 437 29.65 12.67 -8.52
CA ARG A 437 28.80 12.41 -7.34
C ARG A 437 28.70 10.93 -7.01
N LEU A 438 28.49 10.08 -8.01
CA LEU A 438 28.44 8.63 -7.83
C LEU A 438 29.79 8.06 -7.38
N SER A 439 30.91 8.57 -7.92
CA SER A 439 32.26 8.14 -7.51
C SER A 439 32.54 8.50 -6.04
N LYS A 440 32.07 9.68 -5.60
CA LYS A 440 32.19 10.14 -4.22
C LYS A 440 31.32 9.29 -3.28
N GLN A 441 30.06 9.04 -3.64
CA GLN A 441 29.17 8.16 -2.88
C GLN A 441 29.73 6.74 -2.75
N ARG A 442 30.35 6.21 -3.82
CA ARG A 442 31.04 4.91 -3.76
C ARG A 442 32.23 4.93 -2.82
N ALA A 443 33.04 6.00 -2.82
CA ALA A 443 34.15 6.14 -1.89
C ALA A 443 33.69 6.20 -0.43
N ASP A 444 32.63 6.98 -0.16
CA ASP A 444 32.05 7.12 1.18
C ASP A 444 31.50 5.78 1.70
N LEU A 445 30.78 5.01 0.86
CA LEU A 445 30.26 3.68 1.22
C LEU A 445 31.38 2.66 1.47
N VAL A 446 32.50 2.74 0.75
CA VAL A 446 33.67 1.88 0.99
C VAL A 446 34.31 2.21 2.34
N GLU A 447 34.39 3.49 2.69
CA GLU A 447 34.90 3.91 3.99
C GLU A 447 33.97 3.48 5.14
N GLU A 448 32.65 3.64 4.98
CA GLU A 448 31.66 3.14 5.95
C GLU A 448 31.77 1.62 6.13
N ARG A 449 31.86 0.85 5.04
CA ARG A 449 32.04 -0.61 5.11
C ARG A 449 33.32 -0.99 5.85
N LYS A 450 34.41 -0.25 5.64
CA LYS A 450 35.66 -0.44 6.38
C LYS A 450 35.45 -0.17 7.88
N ARG A 451 34.80 0.94 8.24
CA ARG A 451 34.46 1.27 9.64
C ARG A 451 33.60 0.19 10.30
N PHE A 452 32.59 -0.34 9.60
CA PHE A 452 31.76 -1.44 10.12
C PHE A 452 32.56 -2.73 10.32
N THR A 453 33.47 -3.04 9.39
CA THR A 453 34.35 -4.21 9.50
C THR A 453 35.29 -4.07 10.69
N ASP A 454 35.91 -2.90 10.86
CA ASP A 454 36.81 -2.61 11.98
C ASP A 454 36.06 -2.65 13.32
N ALA A 455 34.84 -2.09 13.39
CA ALA A 455 33.99 -2.16 14.57
C ALA A 455 33.60 -3.60 14.92
N THR A 456 33.31 -4.44 13.92
CA THR A 456 32.99 -5.87 14.14
C THR A 456 34.20 -6.64 14.67
N ILE A 457 35.40 -6.35 14.16
CA ILE A 457 36.65 -6.93 14.67
C ILE A 457 36.89 -6.49 16.11
N GLN A 458 36.62 -5.21 16.43
CA GLN A 458 36.75 -4.68 17.79
C GLN A 458 35.78 -5.36 18.75
N ILE A 459 34.49 -5.49 18.40
CA ILE A 459 33.48 -6.17 19.22
C ILE A 459 33.90 -7.63 19.49
N ARG A 460 34.43 -8.34 18.48
CA ARG A 460 34.94 -9.71 18.69
C ARG A 460 36.11 -9.75 19.66
N ARG A 461 37.06 -8.82 19.55
CA ARG A 461 38.20 -8.72 20.49
C ARG A 461 37.73 -8.42 21.91
N GLU A 462 36.74 -7.54 22.08
CA GLU A 462 36.15 -7.22 23.39
C GLU A 462 35.39 -8.41 23.97
N GLN A 463 34.63 -9.15 23.16
CA GLN A 463 33.96 -10.39 23.58
C GLN A 463 34.96 -11.47 24.01
N GLU A 464 36.06 -11.64 23.26
CA GLU A 464 37.13 -12.57 23.64
C GLU A 464 37.85 -12.14 24.93
N ALA A 465 38.11 -10.85 25.11
CA ALA A 465 38.70 -10.32 26.34
C ALA A 465 37.79 -10.55 27.54
N PHE A 466 36.50 -10.25 27.40
CA PHE A 466 35.49 -10.48 28.44
C PHE A 466 35.34 -11.96 28.78
N ALA A 467 35.40 -12.85 27.78
CA ALA A 467 35.37 -14.29 28.01
C ALA A 467 36.59 -14.79 28.81
N ARG A 468 37.79 -14.21 28.56
CA ARG A 468 39.01 -14.52 29.32
C ARG A 468 38.93 -14.00 30.76
N GLU A 469 38.46 -12.77 30.96
CA GLU A 469 38.27 -12.18 32.29
C GLU A 469 37.26 -13.00 33.11
N LYS A 470 36.15 -13.40 32.50
CA LYS A 470 35.17 -14.30 33.13
C LYS A 470 35.78 -15.64 33.53
N ALA A 471 36.59 -16.24 32.65
CA ALA A 471 37.26 -17.50 32.96
C ALA A 471 38.27 -17.36 34.11
N GLN A 472 39.05 -16.27 34.15
CA GLN A 472 39.97 -15.96 35.25
C GLN A 472 39.21 -15.77 36.57
N PHE A 473 38.11 -15.02 36.55
CA PHE A 473 37.28 -14.81 37.73
C PHE A 473 36.67 -16.12 38.25
N GLU A 474 36.22 -17.02 37.37
CA GLU A 474 35.74 -18.35 37.77
C GLU A 474 36.86 -19.23 38.35
N GLU A 475 38.09 -19.12 37.85
CA GLU A 475 39.26 -19.83 38.40
C GLU A 475 39.67 -19.28 39.77
N GLU A 476 39.71 -17.96 39.94
CA GLU A 476 39.93 -17.31 41.24
C GLU A 476 38.85 -17.74 42.24
N ARG A 477 37.58 -17.75 41.83
CA ARG A 477 36.48 -18.21 42.69
C ARG A 477 36.66 -19.66 43.12
N ARG A 478 37.05 -20.55 42.20
CA ARG A 478 37.37 -21.95 42.53
C ARG A 478 38.55 -22.06 43.50
N SER A 479 39.57 -21.23 43.34
CA SER A 479 40.76 -21.24 44.21
C SER A 479 40.49 -20.76 45.63
N VAL A 480 39.47 -19.92 45.84
CA VAL A 480 39.03 -19.46 47.17
C VAL A 480 38.13 -20.49 47.85
N GLU A 481 37.41 -21.31 47.08
CA GLU A 481 36.52 -22.36 47.60
C GLU A 481 37.26 -23.65 48.02
N THR A 482 38.49 -23.88 47.52
CA THR A 482 39.36 -25.03 47.88
C THR A 482 40.40 -24.66 48.92
#